data_AF-A0A3U7XN24-F1
#
_entry.id   AF-A0A3U7XN24-F1
#
_cell.length_a   1.000
_cell.length_b   1.000
_cell.length_c   1.000
_cell.angle_alpha   90.00
_cell.angle_beta   90.00
_cell.angle_gamma   90.00
#
_symmetry.space_group_name_H-M   'P 1'
#
loop_
_entity.id
_entity.type
_entity.pdbx_description
1 polymer ?
#
loop_
_entity_poly.entity_id
_entity_poly.type
_entity_poly.pdbx_seq_one_letter_code
_entity_poly.pdbx_strand_id
1 'polypeptide(L)'
;MSANEKVLSRIKKLMVLAEKTGNPYEASVALRQAQALMMKYDVTPASVVPGEITSETCRNIPSNALSVPGWLNALVTVVCMTAGCRSYYGWYQHSDHKKRRSVTFYGLGERPAVAGYLFGVVSRQLKRDAEHYLHTACAHPLLKLSTVRRRMDEYRLYWVAGVWTVLESFEPETSEKVLLDRWLTQQQRNLTPAKVRQPEGCRNAKKVRQAAWTAGRQAEIYPAMDYRSEEHSLQEVSNG
;
A
#
# COMPACT_ATOMS: atom_id res chain seq x y z
N MET A 1 21.68 -25.12 17.38
CA MET A 1 20.57 -24.30 16.85
C MET A 1 19.35 -24.48 17.73
N SER A 2 18.90 -23.42 18.38
CA SER A 2 17.73 -23.45 19.27
C SER A 2 16.45 -23.72 18.47
N ALA A 3 15.39 -24.20 19.13
CA ALA A 3 14.10 -24.49 18.46
C ALA A 3 13.52 -23.24 17.76
N ASN A 4 13.75 -22.05 18.32
CA ASN A 4 13.28 -20.77 17.78
C ASN A 4 14.00 -20.38 16.48
N GLU A 5 15.31 -20.63 16.38
CA GLU A 5 16.08 -20.37 15.14
C GLU A 5 15.58 -21.22 13.98
N LYS A 6 15.16 -22.46 14.25
CA LYS A 6 14.61 -23.36 13.24
C LYS A 6 13.25 -22.86 12.75
N VAL A 7 12.38 -22.40 13.64
CA VAL A 7 11.06 -21.83 13.30
C VAL A 7 11.22 -20.55 12.47
N LEU A 8 12.11 -19.63 12.86
CA LEU A 8 12.41 -18.41 12.11
C LEU A 8 12.96 -18.70 10.71
N SER A 9 13.86 -19.68 10.59
CA SER A 9 14.38 -20.09 9.28
C SER A 9 13.28 -20.62 8.35
N ARG A 10 12.25 -21.27 8.93
CA ARG A 10 11.13 -21.86 8.20
C ARG A 10 10.13 -20.80 7.76
N ILE A 11 9.86 -19.82 8.62
CA ILE A 11 9.06 -18.63 8.29
C ILE A 11 9.71 -17.89 7.11
N LYS A 12 11.02 -17.60 7.17
CA LYS A 12 11.75 -16.94 6.08
C LYS A 12 11.68 -17.72 4.77
N LYS A 13 11.84 -19.05 4.82
CA LYS A 13 11.73 -19.91 3.63
C LYS A 13 10.33 -19.89 3.02
N LEU A 14 9.28 -19.86 3.83
CA LEU A 14 7.90 -19.77 3.35
C LEU A 14 7.60 -18.42 2.72
N MET A 15 8.14 -17.32 3.26
CA MET A 15 8.01 -16.00 2.66
C MET A 15 8.76 -15.90 1.32
N VAL A 16 9.99 -16.42 1.25
CA VAL A 16 10.76 -16.50 -0.01
C VAL A 16 10.10 -17.42 -1.03
N LEU A 17 9.46 -18.51 -0.58
CA LEU A 17 8.71 -19.40 -1.46
C LEU A 17 7.48 -18.71 -2.05
N ALA A 18 6.75 -17.95 -1.23
CA ALA A 18 5.61 -17.16 -1.69
C ALA A 18 6.02 -16.10 -2.72
N GLU A 19 7.20 -15.51 -2.56
CA GLU A 19 7.76 -14.52 -3.48
C GLU A 19 8.23 -15.14 -4.80
N LYS A 20 8.80 -16.34 -4.76
CA LYS A 20 9.40 -16.99 -5.93
C LYS A 20 8.43 -17.82 -6.76
N THR A 21 7.32 -18.29 -6.20
CA THR A 21 6.40 -19.15 -6.95
C THR A 21 5.57 -18.32 -7.94
N GLY A 22 5.45 -18.81 -9.17
CA GLY A 22 4.59 -18.20 -10.20
C GLY A 22 3.12 -18.58 -10.05
N ASN A 23 2.81 -19.49 -9.11
CA ASN A 23 1.45 -19.98 -8.85
C ASN A 23 0.82 -19.20 -7.67
N PRO A 24 -0.23 -18.38 -7.91
CA PRO A 24 -0.87 -17.57 -6.88
C PRO A 24 -1.42 -18.39 -5.70
N TYR A 25 -1.90 -19.62 -5.97
CA TYR A 25 -2.43 -20.50 -4.94
C TYR A 25 -1.33 -20.91 -3.95
N GLU A 26 -0.19 -21.36 -4.45
CA GLU A 26 0.96 -21.75 -3.62
C GLU A 26 1.54 -20.57 -2.83
N ALA A 27 1.56 -19.37 -3.43
CA ALA A 27 2.01 -18.17 -2.74
C ALA A 27 1.11 -17.84 -1.54
N SER A 28 -0.21 -17.94 -1.72
CA SER A 28 -1.18 -17.69 -0.65
C SER A 28 -1.07 -18.71 0.49
N VAL A 29 -0.88 -19.98 0.17
CA VAL A 29 -0.71 -21.07 1.14
C VAL A 29 0.59 -20.87 1.92
N ALA A 30 1.68 -20.51 1.26
CA ALA A 30 2.97 -20.27 1.89
C ALA A 30 2.92 -19.07 2.86
N LEU A 31 2.24 -17.97 2.49
CA LEU A 31 2.03 -16.83 3.39
C LEU A 31 1.14 -17.18 4.59
N ARG A 32 0.04 -17.91 4.37
CA ARG A 32 -0.85 -18.37 5.46
C ARG A 32 -0.10 -19.26 6.44
N GLN A 33 0.76 -20.14 5.94
CA GLN A 33 1.60 -21.00 6.79
C GLN A 33 2.66 -20.19 7.55
N ALA A 34 3.26 -19.17 6.93
CA ALA A 34 4.21 -18.29 7.61
C ALA A 34 3.52 -17.53 8.76
N GLN A 35 2.33 -16.97 8.52
CA GLN A 35 1.55 -16.26 9.52
C GLN A 35 1.09 -17.18 10.67
N ALA A 36 0.61 -18.38 10.35
CA ALA A 36 0.20 -19.36 11.36
C ALA A 36 1.37 -19.79 12.25
N LEU A 37 2.58 -19.93 11.69
CA LEU A 37 3.79 -20.22 12.46
C LEU A 37 4.23 -19.04 13.34
N MET A 38 4.10 -17.80 12.86
CA MET A 38 4.35 -16.61 13.67
C MET A 38 3.41 -16.56 14.89
N MET A 39 2.11 -16.79 14.69
CA MET A 39 1.11 -16.82 15.75
C MET A 39 1.33 -17.98 16.74
N LYS A 40 1.62 -19.19 16.23
CA LYS A 40 1.71 -20.41 17.06
C LYS A 40 2.89 -20.39 18.04
N TYR A 41 4.01 -19.81 17.66
CA TYR A 41 5.22 -19.84 18.47
C TYR A 41 5.42 -18.55 19.28
N ASP A 42 4.38 -17.71 19.36
CA ASP A 42 4.42 -16.36 19.91
C ASP A 42 5.66 -15.58 19.45
N VAL A 43 6.06 -15.86 18.20
CA VAL A 43 7.07 -15.10 17.49
C VAL A 43 6.33 -13.87 17.02
N THR A 44 6.05 -12.99 17.98
CA THR A 44 5.79 -11.60 17.71
C THR A 44 6.97 -11.07 16.88
N PRO A 45 6.76 -10.09 15.99
CA PRO A 45 7.85 -9.33 15.40
C PRO A 45 8.85 -8.77 16.45
N ALA A 46 8.48 -8.80 17.74
CA ALA A 46 9.22 -8.34 18.90
C ALA A 46 10.30 -9.31 19.44
N SER A 47 10.50 -10.51 18.87
CA SER A 47 11.74 -11.28 19.15
C SER A 47 12.91 -10.92 18.21
N VAL A 48 12.71 -9.92 17.36
CA VAL A 48 13.80 -9.14 16.75
C VAL A 48 14.13 -8.04 17.77
N VAL A 49 15.41 -7.99 18.18
CA VAL A 49 16.08 -6.96 18.99
C VAL A 49 15.33 -5.61 19.05
N PRO A 50 15.27 -4.90 20.20
CA PRO A 50 14.66 -3.57 20.32
C PRO A 50 14.79 -2.74 19.04
N GLY A 51 13.63 -2.56 18.40
CA GLY A 51 13.48 -2.48 16.95
C GLY A 51 14.38 -1.45 16.27
N GLU A 52 15.28 -1.96 15.43
CA GLU A 52 15.96 -1.13 14.45
C GLU A 52 14.90 -0.47 13.55
N ILE A 53 15.02 0.86 13.38
CA ILE A 53 14.22 1.57 12.39
C ILE A 53 14.83 1.28 11.03
N THR A 54 14.05 0.61 10.19
CA THR A 54 14.45 0.30 8.81
C THR A 54 13.79 1.29 7.85
N SER A 55 14.16 1.22 6.58
CA SER A 55 13.50 1.99 5.53
C SER A 55 13.47 1.24 4.22
N GLU A 56 12.38 1.42 3.46
CA GLU A 56 12.17 0.81 2.14
C GLU A 56 11.87 1.91 1.12
N THR A 57 12.62 1.93 0.01
CA THR A 57 12.49 3.00 -0.99
C THR A 57 11.83 2.50 -2.27
N CYS A 58 10.61 2.94 -2.50
CA CYS A 58 9.89 2.73 -3.74
C CYS A 58 10.32 3.74 -4.81
N ARG A 59 10.91 3.22 -5.88
CA ARG A 59 11.25 3.97 -7.11
C ARG A 59 10.13 3.84 -8.15
N ASN A 60 10.22 4.60 -9.24
CA ASN A 60 9.24 4.58 -10.35
C ASN A 60 7.78 4.84 -9.91
N ILE A 61 7.59 5.76 -8.97
CA ILE A 61 6.25 6.06 -8.46
C ILE A 61 5.38 6.76 -9.54
N PRO A 62 4.04 6.74 -9.41
CA PRO A 62 3.11 7.19 -10.45
C PRO A 62 3.22 8.65 -10.91
N SER A 63 3.94 9.54 -10.21
CA SER A 63 4.10 10.94 -10.59
C SER A 63 5.48 11.50 -10.24
N ASN A 64 6.05 12.26 -11.17
CA ASN A 64 7.28 13.04 -11.00
C ASN A 64 7.01 14.56 -10.98
N ALA A 65 5.76 14.99 -10.75
CA ALA A 65 5.44 16.42 -10.67
C ALA A 65 6.17 17.07 -9.48
N LEU A 66 6.61 18.33 -9.61
CA LEU A 66 7.30 19.06 -8.52
C LEU A 66 6.41 19.21 -7.28
N SER A 67 5.15 19.61 -7.48
CA SER A 67 4.11 19.53 -6.46
C SER A 67 3.48 18.14 -6.49
N VAL A 68 3.45 17.47 -5.34
CA VAL A 68 2.90 16.11 -5.20
C VAL A 68 1.39 16.18 -5.47
N PRO A 69 0.85 15.40 -6.42
CA PRO A 69 -0.61 15.35 -6.60
C PRO A 69 -1.31 14.85 -5.33
N GLY A 70 -2.44 15.47 -4.97
CA GLY A 70 -3.19 15.12 -3.75
C GLY A 70 -3.53 13.63 -3.64
N TRP A 71 -3.91 12.98 -4.74
CA TRP A 71 -4.19 11.54 -4.76
C TRP A 71 -2.98 10.67 -4.45
N LEU A 72 -1.77 11.07 -4.89
CA LEU A 72 -0.54 10.33 -4.62
C LEU A 72 -0.18 10.47 -3.14
N ASN A 73 -0.33 11.68 -2.60
CA ASN A 73 -0.12 11.91 -1.17
C ASN A 73 -1.10 11.11 -0.31
N ALA A 74 -2.38 11.12 -0.68
CA ALA A 74 -3.40 10.30 0.00
C ALA A 74 -3.07 8.80 -0.07
N LEU A 75 -2.61 8.30 -1.22
CA LEU A 75 -2.24 6.89 -1.39
C LEU A 75 -1.10 6.49 -0.44
N VAL A 76 -0.05 7.31 -0.38
CA VAL A 76 1.09 7.10 0.51
C VAL A 76 0.65 7.17 1.98
N THR A 77 -0.20 8.12 2.34
CA THR A 77 -0.76 8.24 3.70
C THR A 77 -1.54 6.99 4.10
N VAL A 78 -2.44 6.51 3.24
CA VAL A 78 -3.23 5.29 3.50
C VAL A 78 -2.31 4.09 3.71
N VAL A 79 -1.30 3.91 2.86
CA VAL A 79 -0.31 2.84 3.02
C VAL A 79 0.44 2.94 4.35
N CYS A 80 0.88 4.14 4.74
CA CYS A 80 1.55 4.37 6.01
C CYS A 80 0.66 4.03 7.21
N MET A 81 -0.61 4.43 7.15
CA MET A 81 -1.59 4.14 8.20
C MET A 81 -1.88 2.65 8.32
N THR A 82 -1.97 1.92 7.20
CA THR A 82 -2.18 0.45 7.24
C THR A 82 -0.95 -0.30 7.72
N ALA A 83 0.26 0.10 7.28
CA ALA A 83 1.49 -0.60 7.64
C ALA A 83 2.08 -0.18 8.99
N GLY A 84 1.57 0.89 9.62
CA GLY A 84 2.11 1.42 10.87
C GLY A 84 3.50 2.05 10.72
N CYS A 85 3.75 2.69 9.57
CA CYS A 85 5.02 3.32 9.25
C CYS A 85 4.83 4.80 8.89
N ARG A 86 5.93 5.49 8.59
CA ARG A 86 5.93 6.86 8.07
C ARG A 86 6.63 6.91 6.72
N SER A 87 6.56 8.05 6.05
CA SER A 87 7.17 8.22 4.74
C SER A 87 7.73 9.61 4.52
N TYR A 88 8.68 9.73 3.60
CA TYR A 88 9.05 11.00 3.00
C TYR A 88 9.27 10.82 1.49
N TYR A 89 9.21 11.92 0.74
CA TYR A 89 9.53 11.92 -0.70
C TYR A 89 11.01 12.23 -0.93
N GLY A 90 11.58 11.63 -1.96
CA GLY A 90 12.92 11.91 -2.44
C GLY A 90 12.97 12.04 -3.96
N TRP A 91 14.18 12.30 -4.45
CA TRP A 91 14.51 12.25 -5.87
C TRP A 91 15.73 11.37 -6.06
N TYR A 92 15.77 10.64 -7.17
CA TYR A 92 16.94 9.86 -7.57
C TYR A 92 17.26 10.12 -9.05
N GLN A 93 18.54 9.94 -9.40
CA GLN A 93 18.99 10.00 -10.79
C GLN A 93 18.50 8.74 -11.51
N HIS A 94 17.67 8.91 -12.54
CA HIS A 94 17.15 7.78 -13.32
C HIS A 94 17.94 7.57 -14.62
N SER A 95 18.41 8.66 -15.23
CA SER A 95 19.36 8.68 -16.34
C SER A 95 20.12 10.01 -16.29
N ASP A 96 21.17 10.19 -17.08
CA ASP A 96 22.04 11.40 -17.05
C ASP A 96 21.27 12.73 -17.12
N HIS A 97 20.16 12.75 -17.84
CA HIS A 97 19.33 13.95 -18.03
C HIS A 97 18.00 13.94 -17.27
N LYS A 98 17.72 12.93 -16.45
CA LYS A 98 16.39 12.77 -15.83
C LYS A 98 16.45 12.33 -14.38
N LYS A 99 15.92 13.18 -13.50
CA LYS A 99 15.57 12.82 -12.13
C LYS A 99 14.14 12.30 -12.04
N ARG A 100 13.92 11.31 -11.18
CA ARG A 100 12.59 10.79 -10.85
C ARG A 100 12.35 10.84 -9.35
N ARG A 101 11.08 10.96 -8.98
CA ARG A 101 10.63 10.97 -7.59
C ARG A 101 10.64 9.55 -7.03
N SER A 102 11.00 9.44 -5.77
CA SER A 102 10.83 8.24 -4.95
C SER A 102 9.96 8.56 -3.74
N VAL A 103 9.40 7.52 -3.14
CA VAL A 103 8.86 7.55 -1.78
C VAL A 103 9.66 6.55 -0.96
N THR A 104 10.08 6.97 0.23
CA THR A 104 10.74 6.07 1.18
C THR A 104 9.86 5.93 2.40
N PHE A 105 9.50 4.71 2.72
CA PHE A 105 8.82 4.32 3.94
C PHE A 105 9.86 4.03 5.02
N TYR A 106 9.59 4.36 6.27
CA TYR A 106 10.46 4.07 7.41
C TYR A 106 9.63 3.80 8.65
N GLY A 107 10.13 2.91 9.51
CA GLY A 107 9.31 2.28 10.55
C GLY A 107 10.09 1.21 11.30
N LEU A 108 9.49 0.68 12.34
CA LEU A 108 10.08 -0.40 13.15
C LEU A 108 10.01 -1.74 12.40
N GLY A 109 11.11 -2.49 12.42
CA GLY A 109 11.17 -3.84 11.89
C GLY A 109 10.80 -3.92 10.40
N GLU A 110 9.87 -4.80 10.05
CA GLU A 110 9.50 -5.09 8.65
C GLU A 110 8.40 -4.15 8.09
N ARG A 111 7.86 -3.23 8.90
CA ARG A 111 6.74 -2.35 8.49
C ARG A 111 7.02 -1.57 7.19
N PRO A 112 8.23 -1.03 6.95
CA PRO A 112 8.55 -0.36 5.69
C PRO A 112 8.51 -1.27 4.47
N ALA A 113 8.96 -2.52 4.60
CA ALA A 113 8.91 -3.50 3.51
C ALA A 113 7.46 -3.86 3.15
N VAL A 114 6.61 -4.06 4.17
CA VAL A 114 5.15 -4.25 3.99
C VAL A 114 4.51 -3.05 3.28
N ALA A 115 4.85 -1.83 3.70
CA ALA A 115 4.38 -0.60 3.07
C ALA A 115 4.79 -0.51 1.59
N GLY A 116 6.04 -0.85 1.27
CA GLY A 116 6.54 -0.88 -0.10
C GLY A 116 5.77 -1.88 -0.99
N TYR A 117 5.52 -3.08 -0.47
CA TYR A 117 4.71 -4.09 -1.15
C TYR A 117 3.28 -3.59 -1.41
N LEU A 118 2.60 -3.12 -0.35
CA LEU A 118 1.24 -2.60 -0.43
C LEU A 118 1.17 -1.48 -1.46
N PHE A 119 2.05 -0.48 -1.36
CA PHE A 119 2.14 0.64 -2.30
C PHE A 119 2.28 0.18 -3.75
N GLY A 120 3.12 -0.83 -4.01
CA GLY A 120 3.28 -1.41 -5.33
C GLY A 120 2.00 -2.05 -5.87
N VAL A 121 1.30 -2.82 -5.04
CA VAL A 121 0.03 -3.47 -5.39
C VAL A 121 -1.05 -2.43 -5.70
N VAL A 122 -1.32 -1.50 -4.78
CA VAL A 122 -2.39 -0.50 -4.95
C VAL A 122 -2.08 0.48 -6.07
N SER A 123 -0.80 0.80 -6.32
CA SER A 123 -0.41 1.67 -7.45
C SER A 123 -0.74 1.04 -8.80
N ARG A 124 -0.55 -0.29 -8.95
CA ARG A 124 -0.90 -1.01 -10.18
C ARG A 124 -2.41 -1.06 -10.39
N GLN A 125 -3.18 -1.33 -9.34
CA GLN A 125 -4.64 -1.37 -9.41
C GLN A 125 -5.23 0.01 -9.71
N LEU A 126 -4.77 1.06 -9.02
CA LEU A 126 -5.16 2.43 -9.31
C LEU A 126 -4.89 2.80 -10.78
N LYS A 127 -3.71 2.41 -11.31
CA LYS A 127 -3.37 2.66 -12.71
C LYS A 127 -4.36 1.98 -13.65
N ARG A 128 -4.60 0.68 -13.46
CA ARG A 128 -5.55 -0.12 -14.26
C ARG A 128 -6.95 0.50 -14.26
N ASP A 129 -7.47 0.82 -13.08
CA ASP A 129 -8.84 1.34 -12.94
C ASP A 129 -8.96 2.77 -13.46
N ALA A 130 -7.93 3.60 -13.27
CA ALA A 130 -7.89 4.95 -13.83
C ALA A 130 -7.79 4.93 -15.37
N GLU A 131 -7.03 4.00 -15.95
CA GLU A 131 -6.98 3.82 -17.40
C GLU A 131 -8.34 3.37 -17.94
N HIS A 132 -8.98 2.40 -17.30
CA HIS A 132 -10.33 1.97 -17.67
C HIS A 132 -11.33 3.13 -17.62
N TYR A 133 -11.33 3.91 -16.54
CA TYR A 133 -12.22 5.08 -16.42
C TYR A 133 -11.92 6.17 -17.46
N LEU A 134 -10.65 6.40 -17.78
CA LEU A 134 -10.24 7.34 -18.82
C LEU A 134 -10.83 6.94 -20.19
N HIS A 135 -10.74 5.65 -20.54
CA HIS A 135 -11.19 5.11 -21.83
C HIS A 135 -12.71 4.91 -21.94
N THR A 136 -13.44 4.91 -20.83
CA THR A 136 -14.90 4.71 -20.83
C THR A 136 -15.66 6.01 -20.58
N ALA A 137 -15.28 6.77 -19.55
CA ALA A 137 -16.00 7.96 -19.11
C ALA A 137 -15.40 9.28 -19.63
N CYS A 138 -14.19 9.26 -20.19
CA CYS A 138 -13.50 10.43 -20.71
C CYS A 138 -13.10 10.32 -22.19
N ALA A 139 -13.64 9.36 -22.94
CA ALA A 139 -13.24 9.06 -24.32
C ALA A 139 -13.78 10.03 -25.40
N HIS A 140 -14.70 10.92 -25.05
CA HIS A 140 -15.35 11.78 -26.04
C HIS A 140 -14.33 12.74 -26.70
N PRO A 141 -14.22 12.80 -28.03
CA PRO A 141 -13.16 13.54 -28.72
C PRO A 141 -13.20 15.05 -28.47
N LEU A 142 -14.39 15.62 -28.25
CA LEU A 142 -14.55 17.06 -27.91
C LEU A 142 -14.20 17.40 -26.46
N LEU A 143 -13.85 16.43 -25.60
CA LEU A 143 -13.49 16.73 -24.22
C LEU A 143 -12.14 17.45 -24.16
N LYS A 144 -12.14 18.67 -23.61
CA LYS A 144 -10.90 19.43 -23.40
C LYS A 144 -9.96 18.66 -22.48
N LEU A 145 -8.66 18.67 -22.81
CA LEU A 145 -7.62 18.01 -22.01
C LEU A 145 -7.59 18.49 -20.54
N SER A 146 -7.89 19.76 -20.30
CA SER A 146 -8.02 20.30 -18.93
C SER A 146 -9.16 19.66 -18.14
N THR A 147 -10.29 19.37 -18.80
CA THR A 147 -11.42 18.67 -18.18
C THR A 147 -11.07 17.22 -17.87
N VAL A 148 -10.39 16.53 -18.80
CA VAL A 148 -9.90 15.16 -18.57
C VAL A 148 -8.95 15.13 -17.36
N ARG A 149 -7.95 16.03 -17.32
CA ARG A 149 -7.00 16.12 -16.20
C ARG A 149 -7.71 16.32 -14.85
N ARG A 150 -8.65 17.26 -14.78
CA ARG A 150 -9.44 17.52 -13.56
C ARG A 150 -10.27 16.31 -13.13
N ARG A 151 -10.94 15.64 -14.07
CA ARG A 151 -11.71 14.41 -13.79
C ARG A 151 -10.81 13.28 -13.31
N MET A 152 -9.65 13.09 -13.91
CA MET A 152 -8.73 12.02 -13.54
C MET A 152 -8.02 12.28 -12.21
N ASP A 153 -7.75 13.53 -11.85
CA ASP A 153 -7.24 13.86 -10.51
C ASP A 153 -8.29 13.56 -9.43
N GLU A 154 -9.55 13.95 -9.65
CA GLU A 154 -10.67 13.61 -8.77
C GLU A 154 -10.91 12.10 -8.68
N TYR A 155 -10.91 11.41 -9.82
CA TYR A 155 -11.07 9.95 -9.87
C TYR A 155 -10.00 9.26 -9.03
N ARG A 156 -8.72 9.56 -9.25
CA ARG A 156 -7.64 8.92 -8.49
C ARG A 156 -7.75 9.19 -7.00
N LEU A 157 -8.09 10.42 -6.60
CA LEU A 157 -8.24 10.75 -5.17
C LEU A 157 -9.34 9.94 -4.50
N TYR A 158 -10.51 9.82 -5.15
CA TYR A 158 -11.65 9.10 -4.57
C TYR A 158 -11.54 7.59 -4.71
N TRP A 159 -10.72 7.09 -5.64
CA TRP A 159 -10.33 5.68 -5.66
C TRP A 159 -9.51 5.34 -4.41
N VAL A 160 -8.55 6.19 -4.04
CA VAL A 160 -7.81 6.04 -2.77
C VAL A 160 -8.74 6.11 -1.56
N ALA A 161 -9.74 7.00 -1.59
CA ALA A 161 -10.75 7.05 -0.53
C ALA A 161 -11.57 5.74 -0.44
N GLY A 162 -11.85 5.08 -1.57
CA GLY A 162 -12.48 3.76 -1.59
C GLY A 162 -11.61 2.70 -0.94
N VAL A 163 -10.33 2.65 -1.32
CA VAL A 163 -9.32 1.78 -0.71
C VAL A 163 -9.23 1.97 0.79
N TRP A 164 -9.23 3.22 1.26
CA TRP A 164 -9.19 3.52 2.70
C TRP A 164 -10.33 2.88 3.48
N THR A 165 -11.53 2.77 2.90
CA THR A 165 -12.69 2.19 3.61
C THR A 165 -12.63 0.68 3.82
N VAL A 166 -11.73 -0.03 3.13
CA VAL A 166 -11.55 -1.48 3.26
C VAL A 166 -10.26 -1.85 3.97
N LEU A 167 -9.45 -0.86 4.36
CA LEU A 167 -8.21 -1.06 5.09
C LEU A 167 -8.43 -0.81 6.58
N GLU A 168 -7.91 -1.71 7.39
CA GLU A 168 -7.75 -1.43 8.83
C GLU A 168 -6.55 -0.50 9.04
N SER A 169 -6.74 0.51 9.88
CA SER A 169 -5.68 1.44 10.26
C SER A 169 -4.90 0.89 11.44
N PHE A 170 -3.57 0.91 11.35
CA PHE A 170 -2.68 0.69 12.47
C PHE A 170 -2.40 2.01 13.19
N GLU A 171 -2.59 2.03 14.51
CA GLU A 171 -2.27 3.18 15.35
C GLU A 171 -0.99 2.91 16.16
N PRO A 172 0.14 3.56 15.84
CA PRO A 172 1.38 3.40 16.60
C PRO A 172 1.28 4.02 18.00
N GLU A 173 1.94 3.40 18.98
CA GLU A 173 2.09 3.99 20.31
C GLU A 173 2.80 5.36 20.26
N THR A 174 2.51 6.22 21.24
CA THR A 174 3.14 7.55 21.34
C THR A 174 4.67 7.45 21.45
N SER A 175 5.18 6.42 22.14
CA SER A 175 6.61 6.09 22.25
C SER A 175 7.25 5.85 20.88
N GLU A 176 6.61 5.03 20.03
CA GLU A 176 7.05 4.74 18.66
C GLU A 176 7.06 6.00 17.80
N LYS A 177 6.05 6.87 17.92
CA LYS A 177 5.98 8.13 17.17
C LYS A 177 7.18 9.02 17.46
N VAL A 178 7.51 9.23 18.74
CA VAL A 178 8.66 10.03 19.18
C VAL A 178 9.98 9.43 18.67
N LEU A 179 10.10 8.10 18.69
CA LEU A 179 11.28 7.40 18.17
C LEU A 179 11.47 7.65 16.66
N LEU A 180 10.39 7.56 15.87
CA LEU A 180 10.42 7.81 14.43
C LEU A 180 10.75 9.27 14.10
N ASP A 181 10.23 10.24 14.87
CA ASP A 181 10.56 11.67 14.72
C ASP A 181 12.06 11.94 14.97
N ARG A 182 12.61 11.33 16.03
CA ARG A 182 14.03 11.45 16.36
C ARG A 182 14.91 10.85 15.28
N TRP A 183 14.57 9.66 14.81
CA TRP A 183 15.32 8.99 13.74
C TRP A 183 15.34 9.82 12.47
N LEU A 184 14.18 10.37 12.05
CA LEU A 184 14.10 11.21 10.85
C LEU A 184 14.99 12.45 10.96
N THR A 185 15.02 13.09 12.14
CA THR A 185 15.85 14.27 12.42
C THR A 185 17.35 13.93 12.34
N GLN A 186 17.75 12.75 12.84
CA GLN A 186 19.14 12.29 12.80
C GLN A 186 19.65 11.99 11.38
N GLN A 187 18.78 11.71 10.42
CA GLN A 187 19.19 11.45 9.03
C GLN A 187 19.80 12.70 8.34
N GLN A 188 19.82 13.87 8.98
CA GLN A 188 20.36 15.14 8.44
C GLN A 188 19.84 15.47 7.04
N ARG A 189 18.63 15.02 6.74
CA ARG A 189 17.94 15.34 5.49
C ARG A 189 17.25 16.67 5.71
N ASN A 190 17.59 17.67 4.90
CA ASN A 190 16.88 18.96 4.87
C ASN A 190 15.47 18.79 4.29
N LEU A 191 14.61 18.05 5.01
CA LEU A 191 13.25 17.75 4.63
C LEU A 191 12.36 18.94 4.96
N THR A 192 11.44 19.21 4.05
CA THR A 192 10.41 20.22 4.23
C THR A 192 9.04 19.57 4.04
N PRO A 193 7.97 20.16 4.60
CA PRO A 193 6.62 19.68 4.35
C PRO A 193 6.36 19.54 2.84
N ALA A 194 5.85 18.39 2.42
CA ALA A 194 5.60 18.13 1.00
C ALA A 194 4.62 19.16 0.45
N LYS A 195 4.99 19.85 -0.64
CA LYS A 195 4.05 20.70 -1.38
C LYS A 195 3.04 19.79 -2.10
N VAL A 196 1.81 19.76 -1.61
CA VAL A 196 0.72 18.96 -2.18
C VAL A 196 -0.21 19.84 -3.00
N ARG A 197 -0.49 19.45 -4.25
CA ARG A 197 -1.47 20.10 -5.13
C ARG A 197 -2.85 19.48 -4.90
N GLN A 198 -3.81 20.30 -4.47
CA GLN A 198 -5.20 19.89 -4.36
C GLN A 198 -5.88 19.84 -5.74
N PRO A 199 -6.86 18.93 -5.93
CA PRO A 199 -7.66 18.93 -7.14
C PRO A 199 -8.54 20.20 -7.20
N GLU A 200 -8.63 20.80 -8.38
CA GLU A 200 -9.46 21.99 -8.64
C GLU A 200 -10.97 21.65 -8.75
N GLY A 201 -11.34 20.37 -8.60
CA GLY A 201 -12.68 19.88 -8.85
C GLY A 201 -13.01 19.72 -10.34
N CYS A 202 -14.16 19.11 -10.64
CA CYS A 202 -14.64 18.91 -12.01
C CYS A 202 -16.17 18.93 -12.11
N ARG A 203 -16.68 19.18 -13.32
CA ARG A 203 -18.12 19.03 -13.60
C ARG A 203 -18.52 17.56 -13.42
N ASN A 204 -19.69 17.33 -12.82
CA ASN A 204 -20.20 16.01 -12.44
C ASN A 204 -19.33 15.26 -11.42
N ALA A 205 -18.59 15.98 -10.57
CA ALA A 205 -17.71 15.40 -9.55
C ALA A 205 -18.38 14.29 -8.75
N LYS A 206 -19.65 14.43 -8.33
CA LYS A 206 -20.37 13.39 -7.59
C LYS A 206 -20.35 12.02 -8.30
N LYS A 207 -20.60 11.99 -9.62
CA LYS A 207 -20.56 10.75 -10.42
C LYS A 207 -19.15 10.19 -10.52
N VAL A 208 -18.15 11.06 -10.76
CA VAL A 208 -16.72 10.68 -10.83
C VAL A 208 -16.28 10.04 -9.51
N ARG A 209 -16.62 10.69 -8.39
CA ARG A 209 -16.27 10.27 -7.03
C ARG A 209 -16.91 8.94 -6.67
N GLN A 210 -18.20 8.76 -6.98
CA GLN A 210 -18.91 7.52 -6.70
C GLN A 210 -18.33 6.34 -7.49
N ALA A 211 -18.06 6.53 -8.79
CA ALA A 211 -17.44 5.50 -9.62
C ALA A 211 -16.04 5.12 -9.10
N ALA A 212 -15.23 6.14 -8.81
CA ALA A 212 -13.89 5.95 -8.25
C ALA A 212 -13.89 5.21 -6.91
N TRP A 213 -14.73 5.64 -5.98
CA TRP A 213 -14.84 5.03 -4.65
C TRP A 213 -15.29 3.57 -4.72
N THR A 214 -16.25 3.26 -5.60
CA THR A 214 -16.72 1.88 -5.80
C THR A 214 -15.61 1.00 -6.35
N ALA A 215 -14.85 1.47 -7.34
CA ALA A 215 -13.69 0.76 -7.87
C ALA A 215 -12.60 0.58 -6.81
N GLY A 216 -12.30 1.63 -6.04
CA GLY A 216 -11.31 1.56 -4.96
C GLY A 216 -11.65 0.58 -3.85
N ARG A 217 -12.94 0.41 -3.52
CA ARG A 217 -13.40 -0.61 -2.57
C ARG A 217 -13.21 -2.04 -3.03
N GLN A 218 -13.10 -2.25 -4.35
CA GLN A 218 -12.86 -3.55 -4.96
C GLN A 218 -11.37 -3.83 -5.12
N ALA A 219 -10.49 -2.96 -4.58
CA ALA A 219 -9.06 -3.18 -4.62
C ALA A 219 -8.70 -4.44 -3.82
N GLU A 220 -7.95 -5.33 -4.46
CA GLU A 220 -7.46 -6.58 -3.87
C GLU A 220 -6.21 -6.26 -3.06
N ILE A 221 -6.37 -5.81 -1.82
CA ILE A 221 -5.24 -5.39 -0.97
C ILE A 221 -4.69 -6.56 -0.14
N TYR A 222 -5.47 -7.64 -0.07
CA TYR A 222 -5.12 -9.01 0.33
C TYR A 222 -6.02 -9.93 -0.50
N PRO A 223 -5.65 -11.19 -0.86
CA PRO A 223 -6.60 -12.07 -1.49
C PRO A 223 -7.81 -12.16 -0.56
N ALA A 224 -8.97 -11.75 -1.07
CA ALA A 224 -10.19 -11.67 -0.30
C ALA A 224 -10.34 -12.98 0.49
N MET A 225 -10.36 -12.86 1.81
CA MET A 225 -10.85 -13.91 2.69
C MET A 225 -12.33 -14.09 2.37
N ASP A 226 -12.63 -14.86 1.32
CA ASP A 226 -13.97 -15.36 1.07
C ASP A 226 -14.22 -16.49 2.06
N TYR A 227 -14.56 -16.10 3.29
CA TYR A 227 -14.99 -16.98 4.37
C TYR A 227 -16.48 -16.81 4.67
N ARG A 228 -17.27 -16.40 3.68
CA ARG A 228 -18.73 -16.24 3.85
C ARG A 228 -19.58 -17.23 3.06
N SER A 229 -18.96 -18.19 2.38
CA SER A 229 -19.66 -19.13 1.49
C SER A 229 -19.56 -20.60 1.89
N GLU A 230 -18.65 -21.00 2.79
CA GLU A 230 -18.41 -22.44 3.07
C GLU A 230 -18.86 -22.93 4.46
N GLU A 231 -19.22 -22.05 5.41
CA GLU A 231 -19.78 -22.52 6.69
C GLU A 231 -21.24 -22.99 6.58
N HIS A 232 -21.97 -22.58 5.53
CA HIS A 232 -23.34 -23.06 5.32
C HIS A 232 -23.43 -24.44 4.65
N SER A 233 -22.34 -24.95 4.08
CA SER A 233 -22.31 -26.26 3.40
C SER A 233 -21.89 -27.40 4.33
N LEU A 234 -21.33 -27.10 5.51
CA LEU A 234 -20.84 -28.09 6.47
C LEU A 234 -21.77 -28.30 7.68
N GLN A 235 -22.82 -27.48 7.84
CA GLN A 235 -23.86 -27.72 8.85
C GLN A 235 -25.02 -28.61 8.35
N GLU A 236 -25.18 -28.83 7.05
CA GLU A 236 -26.24 -29.71 6.52
C GLU A 236 -25.80 -31.18 6.36
N VAL A 237 -24.51 -31.50 6.49
CA VAL A 237 -24.02 -32.90 6.35
C VAL A 237 -23.85 -33.61 7.71
N SER A 238 -24.05 -32.91 8.84
CA SER A 238 -23.95 -33.51 10.19
C SER A 238 -25.30 -33.85 10.84
N ASN A 239 -26.42 -33.63 10.15
CA ASN A 239 -27.77 -34.01 10.62
C ASN A 239 -28.45 -35.00 9.65
N GLY A 240 -27.75 -36.09 9.31
CA GLY A 240 -28.28 -37.22 8.55
C GLY A 240 -27.70 -38.53 9.05
#